data_AF-A0AAW9NK24-F1
#
_entry.id   AF-A0AAW9NK24-F1
#
_cell.length_a   1.000
_cell.length_b   1.000
_cell.length_c   1.000
_cell.angle_alpha   90.00
_cell.angle_beta   90.00
_cell.angle_gamma   90.00
#
_symmetry.space_group_name_H-M   'P 1'
#
loop_
_entity.id
_entity.type
_entity.pdbx_description
1 polymer ?
#
loop_
_entity_poly.entity_id
_entity_poly.type
_entity_poly.pdbx_seq_one_letter_code
_entity_poly.pdbx_strand_id
1 'polypeptide(L)'
;MANGCNRNPIGICSKAEGFNTISNGAASHAEGSGTIAGGDASHTEGFQTETTASVAHAEGSNTSATGLASHAEGLLTTASGGSSHAEGSNSMAEGSASHAEGYFSRASANTAHAEGSSSLASGYASHAEGSNTRALNLYAHAEGNLTTASGIASHAEGENTVASGLVSHAEGQGTRAQGESSHAEGDQTAANGRASHAEGNLTLASGIFAHAEGQRTTAAGDLSHAEGNQTQALGQNSHAEGALNIASGFTSHAEGVNTVASGFFSHTEGQSTNANLLEGVHVMGQFGAANELPYSWYLANGINDSTPSLAAKILSNGNVKIDGTVTTPAADYAEMFETTDGYPIEFGYFVTLEKDKVRIATGQDDYILGISSARPAFLADSGELRWKNKYLTTEWGEILYENISLPSILDATGNVVVPKRTELRPVLNPDWDAALEYQPRSSRPEWIAIGLLGKLLIRDDGSCEVNGYCMPNGEGIATKAKQGYRVLDRTDTNQILVLFNSVPVNSSNHIEDLKKLAELKEQGHLSEEEFRIEKQKLLNS
;
A
#
# COMPACT_ATOMS: atom_id res chain seq x y z
N MET A 1 29.06 -65.80 -64.91
CA MET A 1 27.73 -65.41 -64.40
C MET A 1 27.93 -64.13 -63.62
N ALA A 2 27.33 -63.02 -64.06
CA ALA A 2 27.41 -61.75 -63.36
C ALA A 2 26.87 -61.94 -61.94
N ASN A 3 27.67 -61.62 -60.91
CA ASN A 3 27.26 -61.74 -59.53
C ASN A 3 26.02 -60.86 -59.31
N GLY A 4 24.86 -61.48 -59.12
CA GLY A 4 23.53 -60.84 -59.09
C GLY A 4 23.28 -59.88 -57.92
N CYS A 5 24.33 -59.48 -57.22
CA CYS A 5 24.26 -58.60 -56.06
C CYS A 5 24.81 -57.19 -56.30
N ASN A 6 25.46 -56.87 -57.44
CA ASN A 6 25.94 -55.52 -57.76
C ASN A 6 26.71 -54.83 -56.60
N ARG A 7 27.89 -55.37 -56.26
CA ARG A 7 28.76 -54.88 -55.18
C ARG A 7 29.95 -54.12 -55.78
N ASN A 8 30.11 -52.85 -55.44
CA ASN A 8 31.06 -51.93 -56.11
C ASN A 8 32.05 -51.29 -55.12
N PRO A 9 33.16 -51.97 -54.75
CA PRO A 9 34.25 -51.38 -53.97
C PRO A 9 35.20 -50.60 -54.89
N ILE A 10 34.94 -49.31 -55.08
CA ILE A 10 35.66 -48.45 -56.03
C ILE A 10 36.89 -47.80 -55.38
N GLY A 11 36.78 -47.40 -54.11
CA GLY A 11 37.86 -46.75 -53.36
C GLY A 11 39.06 -47.65 -53.05
N ILE A 12 40.23 -47.04 -52.82
CA ILE A 12 41.44 -47.76 -52.42
C ILE A 12 41.21 -48.40 -51.05
N CYS A 13 41.47 -49.71 -50.91
CA CYS A 13 41.22 -50.46 -49.67
C CYS A 13 39.74 -50.46 -49.22
N SER A 14 38.78 -50.21 -50.12
CA SER A 14 37.36 -50.20 -49.77
C SER A 14 36.72 -51.58 -49.83
N LYS A 15 35.56 -51.71 -49.18
CA LYS A 15 34.78 -52.95 -49.08
C LYS A 15 33.30 -52.69 -49.34
N ALA A 16 32.66 -53.56 -50.14
CA ALA A 16 31.23 -53.53 -50.44
C ALA A 16 30.60 -54.93 -50.29
N GLU A 17 29.59 -55.06 -49.43
CA GLU A 17 28.83 -56.29 -49.13
C GLU A 17 27.34 -56.10 -49.38
N GLY A 18 26.57 -57.18 -49.55
CA GLY A 18 25.11 -57.08 -49.78
C GLY A 18 24.68 -56.85 -51.25
N PHE A 19 23.57 -56.14 -51.46
CA PHE A 19 22.88 -55.90 -52.75
C PHE A 19 22.88 -54.42 -53.16
N ASN A 20 23.32 -54.08 -54.37
CA ASN A 20 23.40 -52.69 -54.85
C ASN A 20 24.18 -51.76 -53.90
N THR A 21 25.36 -52.19 -53.48
CA THR A 21 26.21 -51.43 -52.55
C THR A 21 27.42 -50.82 -53.26
N ILE A 22 27.76 -49.58 -52.90
CA ILE A 22 28.84 -48.80 -53.50
C ILE A 22 29.75 -48.26 -52.40
N SER A 23 31.05 -48.49 -52.52
CA SER A 23 32.05 -48.01 -51.55
C SER A 23 33.16 -47.26 -52.28
N ASN A 24 33.02 -45.93 -52.35
CA ASN A 24 33.83 -45.02 -53.16
C ASN A 24 35.06 -44.44 -52.43
N GLY A 25 34.95 -44.19 -51.12
CA GLY A 25 36.02 -43.57 -50.34
C GLY A 25 37.23 -44.48 -50.12
N ALA A 26 38.39 -43.90 -49.88
CA ALA A 26 39.56 -44.67 -49.46
C ALA A 26 39.28 -45.31 -48.09
N ALA A 27 39.51 -46.62 -47.95
CA ALA A 27 39.23 -47.41 -46.75
C ALA A 27 37.75 -47.38 -46.27
N SER A 28 36.79 -47.11 -47.15
CA SER A 28 35.36 -47.09 -46.80
C SER A 28 34.71 -48.48 -46.81
N HIS A 29 33.61 -48.66 -46.07
CA HIS A 29 32.86 -49.91 -46.00
C HIS A 29 31.35 -49.67 -46.20
N ALA A 30 30.75 -50.38 -47.18
CA ALA A 30 29.31 -50.37 -47.44
C ALA A 30 28.71 -51.79 -47.32
N GLU A 31 27.68 -51.98 -46.51
CA GLU A 31 26.97 -53.25 -46.32
C GLU A 31 25.44 -53.05 -46.47
N GLY A 32 24.67 -54.12 -46.73
CA GLY A 32 23.21 -54.08 -46.76
C GLY A 32 22.60 -54.00 -48.17
N SER A 33 21.58 -53.17 -48.37
CA SER A 33 20.85 -53.07 -49.64
C SER A 33 20.64 -51.62 -50.08
N GLY A 34 21.23 -51.23 -51.22
CA GLY A 34 21.13 -49.87 -51.75
C GLY A 34 21.94 -48.86 -50.96
N THR A 35 23.10 -49.25 -50.44
CA THR A 35 23.93 -48.40 -49.55
C THR A 35 25.14 -47.80 -50.27
N ILE A 36 25.52 -46.58 -49.89
CA ILE A 36 26.63 -45.84 -50.50
C ILE A 36 27.58 -45.31 -49.42
N ALA A 37 28.80 -45.83 -49.37
CA ALA A 37 29.89 -45.30 -48.55
C ALA A 37 30.81 -44.41 -49.40
N GLY A 38 30.54 -43.10 -49.41
CA GLY A 38 31.13 -42.13 -50.32
C GLY A 38 32.43 -41.48 -49.85
N GLY A 39 32.61 -41.30 -48.54
CA GLY A 39 33.74 -40.57 -47.96
C GLY A 39 34.90 -41.46 -47.50
N ASP A 40 36.09 -40.88 -47.38
CA ASP A 40 37.27 -41.62 -46.90
C ASP A 40 37.06 -42.13 -45.47
N ALA A 41 37.37 -43.41 -45.23
CA ALA A 41 37.15 -44.13 -43.98
C ALA A 41 35.70 -44.08 -43.46
N SER A 42 34.71 -43.88 -44.34
CA SER A 42 33.30 -43.91 -43.95
C SER A 42 32.74 -45.33 -43.85
N HIS A 43 31.72 -45.52 -43.02
CA HIS A 43 30.99 -46.77 -42.85
C HIS A 43 29.50 -46.57 -43.14
N THR A 44 28.87 -47.48 -43.88
CA THR A 44 27.45 -47.37 -44.24
C THR A 44 26.80 -48.74 -44.28
N GLU A 45 25.74 -48.96 -43.52
CA GLU A 45 25.02 -50.24 -43.48
C GLU A 45 23.49 -50.07 -43.47
N GLY A 46 22.75 -51.16 -43.69
CA GLY A 46 21.28 -51.15 -43.67
C GLY A 46 20.58 -51.10 -45.05
N PHE A 47 19.49 -50.32 -45.18
CA PHE A 47 18.66 -50.24 -46.39
C PHE A 47 18.51 -48.80 -46.88
N GLN A 48 18.95 -48.51 -48.11
CA GLN A 48 18.90 -47.16 -48.70
C GLN A 48 19.63 -46.09 -47.86
N THR A 49 20.82 -46.41 -47.35
CA THR A 49 21.61 -45.54 -46.48
C THR A 49 22.83 -44.95 -47.23
N GLU A 50 23.25 -43.73 -46.88
CA GLU A 50 24.35 -43.05 -47.57
C GLU A 50 25.26 -42.26 -46.62
N THR A 51 26.57 -42.37 -46.84
CA THR A 51 27.57 -41.43 -46.33
C THR A 51 28.29 -40.72 -47.49
N THR A 52 28.58 -39.43 -47.37
CA THR A 52 29.33 -38.68 -48.40
C THR A 52 30.62 -38.03 -47.90
N ALA A 53 30.77 -37.84 -46.59
CA ALA A 53 31.93 -37.20 -45.99
C ALA A 53 32.85 -38.20 -45.27
N SER A 54 34.11 -37.79 -45.07
CA SER A 54 35.12 -38.64 -44.44
C SER A 54 34.76 -38.98 -43.00
N VAL A 55 35.08 -40.21 -42.56
CA VAL A 55 34.88 -40.72 -41.20
C VAL A 55 33.40 -40.74 -40.77
N ALA A 56 32.45 -40.51 -41.70
CA ALA A 56 31.03 -40.55 -41.40
C ALA A 56 30.52 -42.00 -41.23
N HIS A 57 29.50 -42.17 -40.39
CA HIS A 57 28.83 -43.45 -40.17
C HIS A 57 27.31 -43.29 -40.41
N ALA A 58 26.71 -44.18 -41.20
CA ALA A 58 25.25 -44.24 -41.33
C ALA A 58 24.73 -45.68 -41.29
N GLU A 59 23.73 -45.95 -40.45
CA GLU A 59 23.08 -47.25 -40.34
C GLU A 59 21.55 -47.15 -40.29
N GLY A 60 20.84 -48.28 -40.49
CA GLY A 60 19.38 -48.33 -40.42
C GLY A 60 18.65 -48.32 -41.78
N SER A 61 17.61 -47.49 -41.94
CA SER A 61 16.78 -47.44 -43.16
C SER A 61 16.53 -46.01 -43.61
N ASN A 62 16.89 -45.68 -44.86
CA ASN A 62 16.79 -44.33 -45.42
C ASN A 62 17.54 -43.27 -44.60
N THR A 63 18.74 -43.59 -44.11
CA THR A 63 19.55 -42.70 -43.28
C THR A 63 20.70 -42.08 -44.07
N SER A 64 21.11 -40.86 -43.70
CA SER A 64 22.16 -40.12 -44.40
C SER A 64 23.11 -39.40 -43.45
N ALA A 65 24.41 -39.65 -43.56
CA ALA A 65 25.44 -38.90 -42.83
C ALA A 65 26.42 -38.21 -43.79
N THR A 66 26.26 -36.89 -43.93
CA THR A 66 26.94 -36.07 -44.95
C THR A 66 27.93 -35.06 -44.38
N GLY A 67 28.02 -34.96 -43.05
CA GLY A 67 29.00 -34.14 -42.35
C GLY A 67 30.30 -34.89 -42.07
N LEU A 68 31.42 -34.16 -42.00
CA LEU A 68 32.70 -34.75 -41.60
C LEU A 68 32.57 -35.41 -40.22
N ALA A 69 32.91 -36.70 -40.10
CA ALA A 69 32.76 -37.47 -38.87
C ALA A 69 31.35 -37.44 -38.25
N SER A 70 30.29 -37.29 -39.06
CA SER A 70 28.91 -37.35 -38.57
C SER A 70 28.41 -38.79 -38.44
N HIS A 71 27.41 -39.00 -37.58
CA HIS A 71 26.80 -40.31 -37.32
C HIS A 71 25.28 -40.22 -37.44
N ALA A 72 24.66 -41.04 -38.31
CA ALA A 72 23.20 -41.13 -38.43
C ALA A 72 22.72 -42.59 -38.29
N GLU A 73 21.77 -42.86 -37.40
CA GLU A 73 21.21 -44.19 -37.20
C GLU A 73 19.68 -44.17 -37.08
N GLY A 74 19.01 -45.29 -37.40
CA GLY A 74 17.55 -45.43 -37.27
C GLY A 74 16.76 -45.41 -38.60
N LEU A 75 15.65 -44.66 -38.66
CA LEU A 75 14.74 -44.58 -39.82
C LEU A 75 14.58 -43.14 -40.31
N LEU A 76 14.87 -42.86 -41.58
CA LEU A 76 14.71 -41.50 -42.16
C LEU A 76 15.52 -40.42 -41.41
N THR A 77 16.69 -40.78 -40.87
CA THR A 77 17.54 -39.86 -40.09
C THR A 77 18.61 -39.19 -40.95
N THR A 78 19.00 -37.96 -40.60
CA THR A 78 20.01 -37.18 -41.34
C THR A 78 20.97 -36.48 -40.40
N ALA A 79 22.27 -36.71 -40.55
CA ALA A 79 23.35 -36.00 -39.85
C ALA A 79 24.26 -35.28 -40.87
N SER A 80 24.01 -33.98 -41.09
CA SER A 80 24.71 -33.18 -42.12
C SER A 80 25.75 -32.20 -41.58
N GLY A 81 25.74 -31.92 -40.27
CA GLY A 81 26.76 -31.11 -39.62
C GLY A 81 28.06 -31.87 -39.36
N GLY A 82 29.20 -31.16 -39.36
CA GLY A 82 30.48 -31.77 -38.98
C GLY A 82 30.46 -32.23 -37.51
N SER A 83 30.82 -33.48 -37.24
CA SER A 83 30.72 -34.15 -35.94
C SER A 83 29.30 -34.18 -35.37
N SER A 84 28.25 -34.11 -36.20
CA SER A 84 26.87 -34.21 -35.74
C SER A 84 26.42 -35.65 -35.54
N HIS A 85 25.41 -35.85 -34.69
CA HIS A 85 24.83 -37.16 -34.39
C HIS A 85 23.30 -37.10 -34.48
N ALA A 86 22.70 -38.02 -35.24
CA ALA A 86 21.25 -38.14 -35.37
C ALA A 86 20.78 -39.60 -35.16
N GLU A 87 19.90 -39.83 -34.19
CA GLU A 87 19.36 -41.16 -33.85
C GLU A 87 17.82 -41.14 -33.80
N GLY A 88 17.18 -42.27 -34.15
CA GLY A 88 15.75 -42.50 -33.97
C GLY A 88 14.96 -42.54 -35.29
N SER A 89 13.91 -41.73 -35.43
CA SER A 89 13.02 -41.72 -36.59
C SER A 89 12.70 -40.30 -37.04
N ASN A 90 13.03 -39.96 -38.29
CA ASN A 90 12.91 -38.61 -38.84
C ASN A 90 13.74 -37.54 -38.08
N SER A 91 14.82 -37.94 -37.42
CA SER A 91 15.72 -37.04 -36.69
C SER A 91 16.72 -36.35 -37.61
N MET A 92 16.98 -35.06 -37.39
CA MET A 92 17.87 -34.23 -38.22
C MET A 92 18.87 -33.44 -37.39
N ALA A 93 20.17 -33.72 -37.55
CA ALA A 93 21.28 -33.00 -36.93
C ALA A 93 22.11 -32.25 -37.98
N GLU A 94 21.78 -30.97 -38.19
CA GLU A 94 22.30 -30.14 -39.29
C GLU A 94 23.47 -29.23 -38.89
N GLY A 95 23.61 -28.93 -37.59
CA GLY A 95 24.66 -28.05 -37.07
C GLY A 95 25.97 -28.79 -36.79
N SER A 96 27.10 -28.07 -36.79
CA SER A 96 28.37 -28.68 -36.36
C SER A 96 28.31 -29.07 -34.88
N ALA A 97 28.71 -30.29 -34.56
CA ALA A 97 28.59 -30.90 -33.23
C ALA A 97 27.17 -30.88 -32.65
N SER A 98 26.13 -30.85 -33.50
CA SER A 98 24.74 -30.94 -33.05
C SER A 98 24.31 -32.38 -32.79
N HIS A 99 23.36 -32.58 -31.88
CA HIS A 99 22.78 -33.88 -31.57
C HIS A 99 21.25 -33.81 -31.72
N ALA A 100 20.65 -34.71 -32.52
CA ALA A 100 19.21 -34.90 -32.59
C ALA A 100 18.78 -36.36 -32.32
N GLU A 101 18.02 -36.63 -31.27
CA GLU A 101 17.56 -37.98 -30.89
C GLU A 101 16.03 -38.05 -30.75
N GLY A 102 15.42 -39.16 -31.18
CA GLY A 102 14.01 -39.46 -30.95
C GLY A 102 13.12 -39.48 -32.21
N TYR A 103 11.95 -38.85 -32.18
CA TYR A 103 10.96 -38.85 -33.28
C TYR A 103 10.71 -37.43 -33.79
N PHE A 104 11.04 -37.13 -35.05
CA PHE A 104 10.95 -35.78 -35.61
C PHE A 104 11.76 -34.71 -34.84
N SER A 105 12.85 -35.11 -34.17
CA SER A 105 13.74 -34.17 -33.47
C SER A 105 14.67 -33.47 -34.45
N ARG A 106 14.90 -32.16 -34.28
CA ARG A 106 15.76 -31.37 -35.18
C ARG A 106 16.70 -30.45 -34.41
N ALA A 107 17.99 -30.65 -34.59
CA ALA A 107 19.05 -29.75 -34.12
C ALA A 107 19.69 -29.03 -35.32
N SER A 108 19.34 -27.75 -35.53
CA SER A 108 19.68 -27.02 -36.77
C SER A 108 20.96 -26.16 -36.66
N ALA A 109 21.39 -25.85 -35.44
CA ALA A 109 22.49 -24.92 -35.17
C ALA A 109 23.68 -25.62 -34.53
N ASN A 110 24.85 -24.96 -34.56
CA ASN A 110 26.07 -25.51 -33.98
C ASN A 110 25.89 -25.78 -32.48
N THR A 111 26.38 -26.94 -32.05
CA THR A 111 26.31 -27.47 -30.68
C THR A 111 24.89 -27.52 -30.10
N ALA A 112 23.85 -27.50 -30.96
CA ALA A 112 22.47 -27.63 -30.53
C ALA A 112 22.12 -29.08 -30.18
N HIS A 113 21.27 -29.28 -29.18
CA HIS A 113 20.79 -30.59 -28.74
C HIS A 113 19.26 -30.64 -28.79
N ALA A 114 18.69 -31.60 -29.52
CA ALA A 114 17.25 -31.83 -29.58
C ALA A 114 16.91 -33.30 -29.29
N GLU A 115 16.19 -33.58 -28.21
CA GLU A 115 15.82 -34.93 -27.78
C GLU A 115 14.30 -35.05 -27.58
N GLY A 116 13.73 -36.21 -27.91
CA GLY A 116 12.33 -36.54 -27.65
C GLY A 116 11.45 -36.59 -28.91
N SER A 117 10.29 -35.91 -28.90
CA SER A 117 9.28 -35.99 -29.95
C SER A 117 8.92 -34.61 -30.48
N SER A 118 9.22 -34.34 -31.75
CA SER A 118 9.00 -33.05 -32.41
C SER A 118 9.74 -31.89 -31.72
N SER A 119 10.89 -32.17 -31.11
CA SER A 119 11.75 -31.18 -30.43
C SER A 119 12.59 -30.41 -31.45
N LEU A 120 12.71 -29.10 -31.29
CA LEU A 120 13.47 -28.22 -32.19
C LEU A 120 14.47 -27.36 -31.41
N ALA A 121 15.76 -27.59 -31.67
CA ALA A 121 16.85 -26.75 -31.20
C ALA A 121 17.49 -26.01 -32.39
N SER A 122 17.20 -24.71 -32.54
CA SER A 122 17.64 -23.90 -33.69
C SER A 122 18.59 -22.76 -33.32
N GLY A 123 18.94 -22.60 -32.04
CA GLY A 123 19.91 -21.62 -31.57
C GLY A 123 21.30 -22.22 -31.38
N TYR A 124 22.34 -21.39 -31.45
CA TYR A 124 23.69 -21.83 -31.08
C TYR A 124 23.69 -22.30 -29.63
N ALA A 125 24.23 -23.51 -29.38
CA ALA A 125 24.24 -24.14 -28.07
C ALA A 125 22.86 -24.18 -27.36
N SER A 126 21.77 -24.26 -28.13
CA SER A 126 20.42 -24.41 -27.58
C SER A 126 20.11 -25.87 -27.26
N HIS A 127 19.27 -26.11 -26.26
CA HIS A 127 18.84 -27.45 -25.84
C HIS A 127 17.30 -27.53 -25.86
N ALA A 128 16.73 -28.51 -26.54
CA ALA A 128 15.28 -28.80 -26.55
C ALA A 128 15.01 -30.28 -26.22
N GLU A 129 14.38 -30.58 -25.09
CA GLU A 129 14.06 -31.95 -24.64
C GLU A 129 12.55 -32.13 -24.45
N GLY A 130 12.00 -33.32 -24.71
CA GLY A 130 10.60 -33.64 -24.39
C GLY A 130 9.68 -33.71 -25.62
N SER A 131 8.47 -33.14 -25.56
CA SER A 131 7.46 -33.26 -26.62
C SER A 131 6.97 -31.90 -27.11
N ASN A 132 7.17 -31.62 -28.40
CA ASN A 132 6.85 -30.34 -29.04
C ASN A 132 7.58 -29.14 -28.40
N THR A 133 8.83 -29.34 -27.96
CA THR A 133 9.64 -28.30 -27.32
C THR A 133 10.48 -27.53 -28.33
N ARG A 134 10.70 -26.24 -28.09
CA ARG A 134 11.35 -25.33 -29.04
C ARG A 134 12.35 -24.41 -28.35
N ALA A 135 13.63 -24.64 -28.57
CA ALA A 135 14.72 -23.75 -28.16
C ALA A 135 15.27 -22.99 -29.37
N LEU A 136 14.86 -21.72 -29.51
CA LEU A 136 14.96 -21.00 -30.78
C LEU A 136 16.14 -20.03 -30.87
N ASN A 137 16.82 -19.74 -29.76
CA ASN A 137 17.82 -18.69 -29.67
C ASN A 137 19.12 -19.15 -28.98
N LEU A 138 20.13 -18.27 -28.99
CA LEU A 138 21.44 -18.52 -28.39
C LEU A 138 21.31 -18.92 -26.91
N TYR A 139 21.87 -20.09 -26.54
CA TYR A 139 21.81 -20.65 -25.18
C TYR A 139 20.39 -20.89 -24.62
N ALA A 140 19.36 -20.93 -25.47
CA ALA A 140 18.00 -21.21 -25.01
C ALA A 140 17.86 -22.68 -24.56
N HIS A 141 17.11 -22.91 -23.49
CA HIS A 141 16.79 -24.24 -22.98
C HIS A 141 15.27 -24.41 -22.88
N ALA A 142 14.72 -25.45 -23.51
CA ALA A 142 13.30 -25.79 -23.44
C ALA A 142 13.12 -27.28 -23.12
N GLU A 143 12.43 -27.60 -22.03
CA GLU A 143 12.13 -28.99 -21.63
C GLU A 143 10.64 -29.18 -21.30
N GLY A 144 10.13 -30.41 -21.38
CA GLY A 144 8.73 -30.73 -21.03
C GLY A 144 7.78 -30.93 -22.23
N ASN A 145 6.57 -30.37 -22.16
CA ASN A 145 5.54 -30.51 -23.19
C ASN A 145 5.06 -29.15 -23.72
N LEU A 146 5.08 -28.94 -25.03
CA LEU A 146 4.62 -27.68 -25.67
C LEU A 146 5.37 -26.44 -25.13
N THR A 147 6.64 -26.57 -24.75
CA THR A 147 7.44 -25.48 -24.18
C THR A 147 8.23 -24.74 -25.25
N THR A 148 8.40 -23.42 -25.10
CA THR A 148 9.14 -22.59 -26.05
C THR A 148 10.06 -21.61 -25.33
N ALA A 149 11.36 -21.77 -25.52
CA ALA A 149 12.40 -20.82 -25.13
C ALA A 149 12.90 -20.07 -26.38
N SER A 150 12.55 -18.78 -26.49
CA SER A 150 12.84 -17.94 -27.66
C SER A 150 13.68 -16.70 -27.37
N GLY A 151 13.90 -16.40 -26.08
CA GLY A 151 14.85 -15.39 -25.65
C GLY A 151 16.29 -15.90 -25.67
N ILE A 152 17.26 -14.99 -25.73
CA ILE A 152 18.68 -15.36 -25.55
C ILE A 152 18.85 -15.81 -24.09
N ALA A 153 19.49 -16.96 -23.89
CA ALA A 153 19.70 -17.58 -22.58
C ALA A 153 18.40 -17.74 -21.76
N SER A 154 17.25 -17.87 -22.43
CA SER A 154 15.96 -18.11 -21.76
C SER A 154 15.77 -19.59 -21.44
N HIS A 155 15.08 -19.89 -20.35
CA HIS A 155 14.75 -21.25 -19.92
C HIS A 155 13.22 -21.42 -19.80
N ALA A 156 12.65 -22.45 -20.43
CA ALA A 156 11.24 -22.81 -20.32
C ALA A 156 11.08 -24.30 -19.99
N GLU A 157 10.44 -24.63 -18.88
CA GLU A 157 10.18 -26.00 -18.43
C GLU A 157 8.70 -26.20 -18.05
N GLY A 158 8.21 -27.45 -18.07
CA GLY A 158 6.83 -27.79 -17.70
C GLY A 158 5.88 -28.06 -18.89
N GLU A 159 4.63 -27.58 -18.81
CA GLU A 159 3.60 -27.77 -19.85
C GLU A 159 3.10 -26.43 -20.39
N ASN A 160 3.16 -26.23 -21.71
CA ASN A 160 2.66 -25.03 -22.40
C ASN A 160 3.31 -23.73 -21.87
N THR A 161 4.60 -23.77 -21.54
CA THR A 161 5.36 -22.65 -21.00
C THR A 161 6.13 -21.89 -22.07
N VAL A 162 6.26 -20.57 -21.91
CA VAL A 162 6.95 -19.70 -22.87
C VAL A 162 7.90 -18.76 -22.15
N ALA A 163 9.18 -18.87 -22.44
CA ALA A 163 10.22 -17.91 -22.04
C ALA A 163 10.71 -17.16 -23.29
N SER A 164 10.35 -15.88 -23.44
CA SER A 164 10.69 -15.07 -24.62
C SER A 164 11.54 -13.83 -24.32
N GLY A 165 11.77 -13.52 -23.05
CA GLY A 165 12.66 -12.45 -22.63
C GLY A 165 14.13 -12.85 -22.65
N LEU A 166 15.04 -11.87 -22.75
CA LEU A 166 16.47 -12.08 -22.55
C LEU A 166 16.71 -12.57 -21.10
N VAL A 167 17.34 -13.72 -20.91
CA VAL A 167 17.59 -14.34 -19.58
C VAL A 167 16.30 -14.56 -18.78
N SER A 168 15.15 -14.78 -19.46
CA SER A 168 13.88 -15.07 -18.78
C SER A 168 13.75 -16.54 -18.39
N HIS A 169 13.05 -16.83 -17.29
CA HIS A 169 12.75 -18.18 -16.84
C HIS A 169 11.23 -18.39 -16.71
N ALA A 170 10.68 -19.47 -17.28
CA ALA A 170 9.28 -19.85 -17.13
C ALA A 170 9.16 -21.33 -16.76
N GLU A 171 8.50 -21.65 -15.65
CA GLU A 171 8.27 -23.02 -15.17
C GLU A 171 6.80 -23.24 -14.79
N GLY A 172 6.31 -24.49 -14.82
CA GLY A 172 4.93 -24.85 -14.44
C GLY A 172 3.97 -25.14 -15.60
N GLN A 173 2.71 -24.70 -15.50
CA GLN A 173 1.65 -24.94 -16.49
C GLN A 173 1.16 -23.63 -17.09
N GLY A 174 1.23 -23.47 -18.42
CA GLY A 174 0.68 -22.30 -19.10
C GLY A 174 1.37 -20.97 -18.76
N THR A 175 2.58 -21.01 -18.19
CA THR A 175 3.31 -19.85 -17.67
C THR A 175 4.06 -19.10 -18.79
N ARG A 176 4.24 -17.78 -18.61
CA ARG A 176 4.87 -16.91 -19.61
C ARG A 176 5.83 -15.91 -18.98
N ALA A 177 7.11 -16.01 -19.30
CA ALA A 177 8.12 -15.01 -18.93
C ALA A 177 8.58 -14.24 -20.18
N GLN A 178 8.08 -13.01 -20.34
CA GLN A 178 8.25 -12.22 -21.57
C GLN A 178 9.18 -11.02 -21.40
N GLY A 179 9.36 -10.52 -20.18
CA GLY A 179 10.29 -9.44 -19.87
C GLY A 179 11.74 -9.89 -19.84
N GLU A 180 12.67 -8.96 -20.10
CA GLU A 180 14.10 -9.20 -19.86
C GLU A 180 14.33 -9.52 -18.37
N SER A 181 15.06 -10.60 -18.09
CA SER A 181 15.32 -11.12 -16.74
C SER A 181 14.06 -11.40 -15.92
N SER A 182 12.91 -11.65 -16.57
CA SER A 182 11.67 -11.97 -15.86
C SER A 182 11.59 -13.44 -15.46
N HIS A 183 10.86 -13.72 -14.38
CA HIS A 183 10.62 -15.07 -13.88
C HIS A 183 9.12 -15.31 -13.69
N ALA A 184 8.60 -16.41 -14.24
CA ALA A 184 7.20 -16.83 -14.05
C ALA A 184 7.11 -18.30 -13.65
N GLU A 185 6.48 -18.60 -12.51
CA GLU A 185 6.27 -19.97 -12.02
C GLU A 185 4.81 -20.22 -11.62
N GLY A 186 4.35 -21.49 -11.63
CA GLY A 186 2.99 -21.88 -11.20
C GLY A 186 2.01 -22.27 -12.32
N ASP A 187 0.73 -21.89 -12.18
CA ASP A 187 -0.37 -22.23 -13.12
C ASP A 187 -0.95 -20.96 -13.75
N GLN A 188 -0.78 -20.81 -15.07
CA GLN A 188 -1.25 -19.68 -15.87
C GLN A 188 -0.72 -18.32 -15.39
N THR A 189 0.55 -18.26 -14.97
CA THR A 189 1.20 -17.01 -14.54
C THR A 189 1.91 -16.29 -15.68
N ALA A 190 2.06 -14.96 -15.57
CA ALA A 190 2.73 -14.15 -16.57
C ALA A 190 3.61 -13.05 -15.96
N ALA A 191 4.90 -13.04 -16.32
CA ALA A 191 5.88 -12.02 -15.95
C ALA A 191 6.33 -11.26 -17.21
N ASN A 192 5.64 -10.14 -17.49
CA ASN A 192 5.78 -9.34 -18.71
C ASN A 192 6.72 -8.14 -18.54
N GLY A 193 6.96 -7.69 -17.31
CA GLY A 193 7.83 -6.56 -17.03
C GLY A 193 9.32 -6.95 -17.04
N ARG A 194 10.20 -5.99 -17.33
CA ARG A 194 11.65 -6.22 -17.15
C ARG A 194 11.93 -6.48 -15.66
N ALA A 195 12.64 -7.56 -15.37
CA ALA A 195 12.96 -8.06 -14.04
C ALA A 195 11.72 -8.25 -13.14
N SER A 196 10.55 -8.53 -13.72
CA SER A 196 9.34 -8.85 -12.97
C SER A 196 9.31 -10.31 -12.53
N HIS A 197 8.64 -10.59 -11.42
CA HIS A 197 8.41 -11.94 -10.91
C HIS A 197 6.91 -12.22 -10.74
N ALA A 198 6.42 -13.35 -11.25
CA ALA A 198 5.03 -13.79 -11.07
C ALA A 198 4.97 -15.26 -10.63
N GLU A 199 4.39 -15.53 -9.46
CA GLU A 199 4.24 -16.88 -8.92
C GLU A 199 2.78 -17.17 -8.51
N GLY A 200 2.40 -18.45 -8.40
CA GLY A 200 1.07 -18.86 -7.94
C GLY A 200 0.10 -19.28 -9.06
N ASN A 201 -1.16 -18.81 -8.99
CA ASN A 201 -2.23 -19.19 -9.93
C ASN A 201 -2.88 -17.96 -10.58
N LEU A 202 -2.87 -17.90 -11.91
CA LEU A 202 -3.47 -16.79 -12.68
C LEU A 202 -2.91 -15.41 -12.29
N THR A 203 -1.63 -15.33 -11.93
CA THR A 203 -0.98 -14.08 -11.50
C THR A 203 -0.31 -13.36 -12.67
N LEU A 204 -0.27 -12.03 -12.60
CA LEU A 204 0.30 -11.17 -13.64
C LEU A 204 1.21 -10.10 -13.02
N ALA A 205 2.49 -10.11 -13.37
CA ALA A 205 3.43 -9.03 -13.09
C ALA A 205 3.81 -8.35 -14.42
N SER A 206 3.31 -7.13 -14.66
CA SER A 206 3.55 -6.39 -15.92
C SER A 206 4.38 -5.12 -15.76
N GLY A 207 4.52 -4.59 -14.53
CA GLY A 207 5.41 -3.46 -14.25
C GLY A 207 6.89 -3.87 -14.23
N ILE A 208 7.78 -2.92 -14.50
CA ILE A 208 9.22 -3.11 -14.35
C ILE A 208 9.53 -3.37 -12.87
N PHE A 209 10.27 -4.44 -12.54
CA PHE A 209 10.53 -4.89 -11.17
C PHE A 209 9.27 -5.20 -10.35
N ALA A 210 8.12 -5.44 -11.00
CA ALA A 210 6.90 -5.80 -10.28
C ALA A 210 6.95 -7.24 -9.76
N HIS A 211 6.29 -7.48 -8.63
CA HIS A 211 6.15 -8.81 -8.04
C HIS A 211 4.66 -9.14 -7.80
N ALA A 212 4.19 -10.28 -8.31
CA ALA A 212 2.82 -10.75 -8.09
C ALA A 212 2.81 -12.20 -7.61
N GLU A 213 2.22 -12.46 -6.44
CA GLU A 213 2.09 -13.80 -5.86
C GLU A 213 0.65 -14.10 -5.42
N GLY A 214 0.32 -15.38 -5.21
CA GLY A 214 -1.01 -15.82 -4.75
C GLY A 214 -1.96 -16.28 -5.87
N GLN A 215 -3.23 -15.85 -5.83
CA GLN A 215 -4.25 -16.28 -6.80
C GLN A 215 -4.95 -15.08 -7.45
N ARG A 216 -4.93 -15.01 -8.79
CA ARG A 216 -5.55 -13.94 -9.59
C ARG A 216 -5.05 -12.54 -9.23
N THR A 217 -3.80 -12.41 -8.78
CA THR A 217 -3.21 -11.12 -8.41
C THR A 217 -2.61 -10.41 -9.62
N THR A 218 -2.52 -9.08 -9.56
CA THR A 218 -1.93 -8.27 -10.64
C THR A 218 -1.05 -7.16 -10.09
N ALA A 219 0.24 -7.19 -10.42
CA ALA A 219 1.19 -6.12 -10.16
C ALA A 219 1.53 -5.42 -11.49
N ALA A 220 0.85 -4.30 -11.77
CA ALA A 220 0.93 -3.60 -13.04
C ALA A 220 1.74 -2.29 -12.99
N GLY A 221 1.92 -1.72 -11.80
CA GLY A 221 2.78 -0.56 -11.61
C GLY A 221 4.25 -0.95 -11.58
N ASP A 222 5.14 -0.07 -12.04
CA ASP A 222 6.58 -0.26 -11.85
C ASP A 222 6.90 -0.33 -10.35
N LEU A 223 7.73 -1.29 -9.95
CA LEU A 223 8.11 -1.57 -8.56
C LEU A 223 6.92 -1.93 -7.66
N SER A 224 5.77 -2.32 -8.22
CA SER A 224 4.59 -2.67 -7.42
C SER A 224 4.63 -4.11 -6.91
N HIS A 225 3.94 -4.35 -5.80
CA HIS A 225 3.83 -5.66 -5.17
C HIS A 225 2.35 -6.01 -4.94
N ALA A 226 1.91 -7.18 -5.42
CA ALA A 226 0.55 -7.68 -5.20
C ALA A 226 0.58 -9.13 -4.68
N GLU A 227 0.01 -9.36 -3.50
CA GLU A 227 -0.08 -10.68 -2.88
C GLU A 227 -1.51 -11.01 -2.41
N GLY A 228 -1.82 -12.29 -2.22
CA GLY A 228 -3.12 -12.77 -1.73
C GLY A 228 -4.10 -13.23 -2.82
N ASN A 229 -5.37 -12.81 -2.76
CA ASN A 229 -6.44 -13.30 -3.64
C ASN A 229 -7.14 -12.15 -4.37
N GLN A 230 -7.06 -12.11 -5.70
CA GLN A 230 -7.68 -11.07 -6.53
C GLN A 230 -7.26 -9.64 -6.18
N THR A 231 -6.05 -9.44 -5.66
CA THR A 231 -5.48 -8.12 -5.36
C THR A 231 -4.82 -7.49 -6.58
N GLN A 232 -4.81 -6.16 -6.64
CA GLN A 232 -4.28 -5.39 -7.77
C GLN A 232 -3.43 -4.21 -7.30
N ALA A 233 -2.12 -4.26 -7.55
CA ALA A 233 -1.18 -3.16 -7.33
C ALA A 233 -0.86 -2.47 -8.66
N LEU A 234 -1.64 -1.42 -8.97
CA LEU A 234 -1.67 -0.74 -10.28
C LEU A 234 -0.83 0.55 -10.32
N GLY A 235 -0.57 1.16 -9.16
CA GLY A 235 0.25 2.36 -9.04
C GLY A 235 1.74 2.02 -8.99
N GLN A 236 2.59 2.94 -9.47
CA GLN A 236 4.03 2.79 -9.27
C GLN A 236 4.36 2.78 -7.77
N ASN A 237 5.23 1.85 -7.33
CA ASN A 237 5.55 1.56 -5.93
C ASN A 237 4.32 1.24 -5.05
N SER A 238 3.19 0.81 -5.62
CA SER A 238 2.01 0.48 -4.81
C SER A 238 2.11 -0.94 -4.26
N HIS A 239 1.43 -1.17 -3.12
CA HIS A 239 1.36 -2.47 -2.46
C HIS A 239 -0.11 -2.85 -2.22
N ALA A 240 -0.50 -4.07 -2.60
CA ALA A 240 -1.83 -4.61 -2.32
C ALA A 240 -1.74 -6.04 -1.79
N GLU A 241 -2.21 -6.27 -0.57
CA GLU A 241 -2.21 -7.59 0.10
C GLU A 241 -3.61 -7.95 0.61
N GLY A 242 -3.92 -9.23 0.86
CA GLY A 242 -5.25 -9.66 1.34
C GLY A 242 -6.18 -10.14 0.23
N ALA A 243 -7.43 -9.65 0.16
CA ALA A 243 -8.41 -10.10 -0.84
C ALA A 243 -9.19 -8.97 -1.52
N LEU A 244 -9.30 -8.99 -2.85
CA LEU A 244 -10.06 -8.03 -3.66
C LEU A 244 -9.59 -6.56 -3.56
N ASN A 245 -8.38 -6.32 -3.04
CA ASN A 245 -7.89 -4.96 -2.80
C ASN A 245 -7.28 -4.34 -4.05
N ILE A 246 -7.38 -3.01 -4.17
CA ILE A 246 -6.84 -2.25 -5.29
C ILE A 246 -5.99 -1.08 -4.76
N ALA A 247 -4.69 -1.13 -5.00
CA ALA A 247 -3.76 -0.03 -4.75
C ALA A 247 -3.35 0.62 -6.08
N SER A 248 -4.03 1.70 -6.47
CA SER A 248 -3.86 2.38 -7.76
C SER A 248 -3.21 3.76 -7.70
N GLY A 249 -3.07 4.33 -6.50
CA GLY A 249 -2.30 5.57 -6.29
C GLY A 249 -0.80 5.34 -6.34
N PHE A 250 -0.04 6.38 -6.70
CA PHE A 250 1.41 6.37 -6.55
C PHE A 250 1.77 6.12 -5.08
N THR A 251 2.63 5.13 -4.81
CA THR A 251 3.06 4.75 -3.45
C THR A 251 1.89 4.52 -2.48
N SER A 252 0.78 3.94 -2.97
CA SER A 252 -0.38 3.64 -2.14
C SER A 252 -0.33 2.22 -1.56
N HIS A 253 -1.01 2.01 -0.43
CA HIS A 253 -1.10 0.72 0.25
C HIS A 253 -2.56 0.33 0.48
N ALA A 254 -2.96 -0.88 0.06
CA ALA A 254 -4.29 -1.42 0.30
C ALA A 254 -4.21 -2.83 0.92
N GLU A 255 -4.74 -2.98 2.14
CA GLU A 255 -4.80 -4.26 2.85
C GLU A 255 -6.23 -4.60 3.31
N GLY A 256 -6.47 -5.84 3.77
CA GLY A 256 -7.77 -6.30 4.23
C GLY A 256 -8.64 -6.94 3.14
N VAL A 257 -9.93 -6.57 3.05
CA VAL A 257 -10.87 -7.13 2.07
C VAL A 257 -11.62 -6.03 1.34
N ASN A 258 -11.55 -6.01 0.01
CA ASN A 258 -12.28 -5.07 -0.85
C ASN A 258 -11.96 -3.59 -0.57
N THR A 259 -10.70 -3.27 -0.22
CA THR A 259 -10.24 -1.91 0.04
C THR A 259 -9.59 -1.27 -1.20
N VAL A 260 -9.68 0.06 -1.31
CA VAL A 260 -9.24 0.81 -2.49
C VAL A 260 -8.38 2.02 -2.10
N ALA A 261 -7.06 1.88 -2.23
CA ALA A 261 -6.08 2.94 -2.03
C ALA A 261 -5.75 3.63 -3.37
N SER A 262 -6.66 4.50 -3.80
CA SER A 262 -6.62 5.19 -5.10
C SER A 262 -5.96 6.58 -5.06
N GLY A 263 -5.72 7.13 -3.87
CA GLY A 263 -5.02 8.40 -3.69
C GLY A 263 -3.51 8.23 -3.69
N PHE A 264 -2.79 9.26 -4.09
CA PHE A 264 -1.32 9.28 -3.97
C PHE A 264 -0.97 9.21 -2.48
N PHE A 265 -0.02 8.35 -2.10
CA PHE A 265 0.39 8.14 -0.70
C PHE A 265 -0.74 7.65 0.23
N SER A 266 -1.88 7.20 -0.31
CA SER A 266 -3.02 6.79 0.52
C SER A 266 -2.83 5.39 1.10
N HIS A 267 -3.38 5.15 2.28
CA HIS A 267 -3.45 3.84 2.92
C HIS A 267 -4.91 3.49 3.24
N THR A 268 -5.38 2.32 2.78
CA THR A 268 -6.71 1.80 3.15
C THR A 268 -6.61 0.39 3.72
N GLU A 269 -7.25 0.15 4.86
CA GLU A 269 -7.30 -1.14 5.53
C GLU A 269 -8.73 -1.51 5.96
N GLY A 270 -8.93 -2.73 6.43
CA GLY A 270 -10.22 -3.23 6.92
C GLY A 270 -11.09 -3.85 5.83
N GLN A 271 -12.39 -3.55 5.82
CA GLN A 271 -13.35 -4.14 4.88
C GLN A 271 -14.09 -3.07 4.09
N SER A 272 -14.07 -3.12 2.75
CA SER A 272 -14.82 -2.18 1.90
C SER A 272 -14.53 -0.70 2.22
N THR A 273 -13.24 -0.35 2.38
CA THR A 273 -12.78 1.03 2.62
C THR A 273 -12.21 1.67 1.36
N ASN A 274 -12.33 3.00 1.20
CA ASN A 274 -11.89 3.68 -0.03
C ASN A 274 -11.25 5.05 0.25
N ALA A 275 -10.07 5.29 -0.31
CA ALA A 275 -9.37 6.57 -0.24
C ALA A 275 -10.05 7.68 -1.05
N ASN A 276 -10.95 7.34 -1.97
CA ASN A 276 -11.73 8.25 -2.81
C ASN A 276 -10.84 9.28 -3.55
N LEU A 277 -9.72 8.81 -4.09
CA LEU A 277 -8.68 9.61 -4.76
C LEU A 277 -8.02 10.69 -3.90
N LEU A 278 -8.30 10.74 -2.59
CA LEU A 278 -7.69 11.74 -1.71
C LEU A 278 -6.26 11.34 -1.36
N GLU A 279 -5.36 12.30 -1.57
CA GLU A 279 -3.92 12.14 -1.32
C GLU A 279 -3.64 11.97 0.18
N GLY A 280 -2.75 11.05 0.55
CA GLY A 280 -2.20 10.89 1.90
C GLY A 280 -3.22 10.51 2.97
N VAL A 281 -4.43 10.11 2.60
CA VAL A 281 -5.44 9.71 3.59
C VAL A 281 -5.14 8.33 4.15
N HIS A 282 -5.55 8.12 5.40
CA HIS A 282 -5.63 6.80 6.00
C HIS A 282 -7.09 6.48 6.33
N VAL A 283 -7.59 5.35 5.82
CA VAL A 283 -8.98 4.90 6.02
C VAL A 283 -8.97 3.48 6.57
N MET A 284 -9.61 3.28 7.71
CA MET A 284 -9.71 1.98 8.38
C MET A 284 -11.15 1.67 8.78
N GLY A 285 -11.42 0.42 9.18
CA GLY A 285 -12.73 -0.01 9.67
C GLY A 285 -13.53 -0.76 8.60
N GLN A 286 -14.85 -0.55 8.53
CA GLN A 286 -15.69 -1.25 7.56
C GLN A 286 -16.66 -0.33 6.84
N PHE A 287 -16.84 -0.55 5.53
CA PHE A 287 -17.83 0.08 4.66
C PHE A 287 -17.80 1.62 4.76
N GLY A 288 -16.76 2.26 4.23
CA GLY A 288 -16.64 3.71 4.32
C GLY A 288 -15.55 4.29 3.44
N ALA A 289 -15.59 5.62 3.23
CA ALA A 289 -14.66 6.29 2.35
C ALA A 289 -14.23 7.64 2.91
N ALA A 290 -13.00 8.05 2.57
CA ALA A 290 -12.54 9.41 2.80
C ALA A 290 -13.42 10.40 2.01
N ASN A 291 -13.80 11.51 2.64
CA ASN A 291 -14.86 12.38 2.11
C ASN A 291 -14.65 13.89 2.30
N GLU A 292 -13.46 14.35 2.70
CA GLU A 292 -13.29 15.78 3.00
C GLU A 292 -11.94 16.36 2.57
N LEU A 293 -10.85 16.05 3.28
CA LEU A 293 -9.54 16.64 3.04
C LEU A 293 -8.48 15.56 2.80
N PRO A 294 -7.47 15.84 1.94
CA PRO A 294 -6.28 15.01 1.86
C PRO A 294 -5.52 15.03 3.19
N TYR A 295 -4.59 14.10 3.36
CA TYR A 295 -3.72 13.98 4.54
C TYR A 295 -4.51 13.89 5.86
N SER A 296 -5.64 13.21 5.83
CA SER A 296 -6.60 13.09 6.93
C SER A 296 -6.84 11.62 7.30
N TRP A 297 -7.31 11.39 8.52
CA TRP A 297 -7.63 10.07 9.06
C TRP A 297 -9.13 9.86 9.16
N TYR A 298 -9.61 8.68 8.74
CA TYR A 298 -11.01 8.33 8.66
C TYR A 298 -11.29 6.94 9.25
N LEU A 299 -12.26 6.86 10.19
CA LEU A 299 -12.74 5.59 10.75
C LEU A 299 -14.11 5.23 10.18
N ALA A 300 -14.16 4.21 9.33
CA ALA A 300 -15.34 3.69 8.70
C ALA A 300 -16.15 2.76 9.62
N ASN A 301 -17.47 2.89 9.59
CA ASN A 301 -18.42 2.08 10.36
C ASN A 301 -19.74 1.83 9.63
N GLY A 302 -19.75 1.83 8.29
CA GLY A 302 -20.96 1.56 7.52
C GLY A 302 -21.50 0.15 7.72
N ILE A 303 -22.71 -0.08 7.20
CA ILE A 303 -23.41 -1.36 7.34
C ILE A 303 -23.06 -2.29 6.17
N ASN A 304 -22.95 -1.74 4.97
CA ASN A 304 -22.59 -2.43 3.73
C ASN A 304 -22.14 -1.43 2.66
N ASP A 305 -21.71 -1.90 1.49
CA ASP A 305 -21.22 -1.08 0.38
C ASP A 305 -22.23 -0.03 -0.12
N SER A 306 -23.53 -0.30 0.01
CA SER A 306 -24.60 0.63 -0.38
C SER A 306 -24.92 1.67 0.70
N THR A 307 -24.39 1.50 1.91
CA THR A 307 -24.64 2.37 3.07
C THR A 307 -23.33 2.66 3.83
N PRO A 308 -22.35 3.29 3.15
CA PRO A 308 -21.07 3.61 3.77
C PRO A 308 -21.24 4.70 4.84
N SER A 309 -20.44 4.64 5.90
CA SER A 309 -20.47 5.62 6.99
C SER A 309 -19.10 5.78 7.65
N LEU A 310 -18.94 6.88 8.39
CA LEU A 310 -17.79 7.16 9.24
C LEU A 310 -18.24 7.35 10.69
N ALA A 311 -17.53 6.75 11.64
CA ALA A 311 -17.74 6.99 13.07
C ALA A 311 -16.99 8.23 13.56
N ALA A 312 -15.82 8.49 12.96
CA ALA A 312 -14.96 9.61 13.32
C ALA A 312 -14.00 9.98 12.18
N LYS A 313 -13.51 11.22 12.21
CA LYS A 313 -12.39 11.67 11.37
C LYS A 313 -11.57 12.76 12.04
N ILE A 314 -10.28 12.76 11.73
CA ILE A 314 -9.32 13.80 12.10
C ILE A 314 -8.79 14.39 10.80
N LEU A 315 -9.08 15.67 10.58
CA LEU A 315 -8.77 16.36 9.34
C LEU A 315 -7.40 17.04 9.39
N SER A 316 -6.77 17.21 8.24
CA SER A 316 -5.46 17.87 8.10
C SER A 316 -5.44 19.34 8.59
N ASN A 317 -6.60 19.98 8.73
CA ASN A 317 -6.72 21.30 9.35
C ASN A 317 -6.79 21.27 10.89
N GLY A 318 -6.77 20.09 11.51
CA GLY A 318 -6.83 19.87 12.96
C GLY A 318 -8.25 19.64 13.51
N ASN A 319 -9.29 19.72 12.67
CA ASN A 319 -10.66 19.49 13.13
C ASN A 319 -10.91 17.99 13.39
N VAL A 320 -11.52 17.70 14.53
CA VAL A 320 -11.97 16.37 14.92
C VAL A 320 -13.49 16.32 14.84
N LYS A 321 -14.04 15.30 14.16
CA LYS A 321 -15.49 15.05 14.10
C LYS A 321 -15.76 13.62 14.55
N ILE A 322 -16.70 13.45 15.49
CA ILE A 322 -17.05 12.16 16.11
C ILE A 322 -18.57 12.11 16.24
N ASP A 323 -19.21 11.05 15.73
CA ASP A 323 -20.65 10.84 15.87
C ASP A 323 -21.03 10.23 17.24
N GLY A 324 -20.07 9.58 17.89
CA GLY A 324 -20.19 9.01 19.22
C GLY A 324 -19.93 9.99 20.38
N THR A 325 -19.47 9.45 21.52
CA THR A 325 -19.17 10.24 22.71
C THR A 325 -17.68 10.21 23.03
N VAL A 326 -17.17 11.30 23.61
CA VAL A 326 -15.87 11.36 24.27
C VAL A 326 -16.12 11.24 25.76
N THR A 327 -15.50 10.26 26.43
CA THR A 327 -15.70 10.00 27.86
C THR A 327 -14.38 10.14 28.62
N THR A 328 -14.45 10.72 29.81
CA THR A 328 -13.28 10.94 30.68
C THR A 328 -13.70 10.88 32.15
N PRO A 329 -12.84 10.45 33.08
CA PRO A 329 -13.15 10.46 34.52
C PRO A 329 -13.03 11.87 35.13
N ALA A 330 -12.48 12.83 34.40
CA ALA A 330 -12.42 14.24 34.81
C ALA A 330 -13.82 14.88 34.77
N ALA A 331 -14.04 15.93 35.56
CA ALA A 331 -15.38 16.36 35.92
C ALA A 331 -15.80 17.75 35.41
N ASP A 332 -14.88 18.55 34.89
CA ASP A 332 -15.12 19.96 34.56
C ASP A 332 -14.64 20.37 33.17
N TYR A 333 -15.29 21.41 32.64
CA TYR A 333 -14.89 22.12 31.43
C TYR A 333 -14.13 23.37 31.85
N ALA A 334 -12.90 23.51 31.37
CA ALA A 334 -12.03 24.61 31.73
C ALA A 334 -11.46 25.33 30.52
N GLU A 335 -11.04 26.56 30.74
CA GLU A 335 -10.26 27.36 29.80
C GLU A 335 -9.04 27.94 30.52
N MET A 336 -7.95 28.13 29.80
CA MET A 336 -6.73 28.71 30.33
C MET A 336 -6.83 30.23 30.39
N PHE A 337 -6.50 30.82 31.54
CA PHE A 337 -6.43 32.27 31.74
C PHE A 337 -5.07 32.68 32.28
N GLU A 338 -4.65 33.90 31.93
CA GLU A 338 -3.43 34.50 32.45
C GLU A 338 -3.69 35.21 33.79
N THR A 339 -2.79 35.06 34.76
CA THR A 339 -2.90 35.72 36.06
C THR A 339 -2.45 37.18 35.99
N THR A 340 -3.08 38.02 36.81
CA THR A 340 -2.81 39.46 36.88
C THR A 340 -1.39 39.80 37.35
N ASP A 341 -0.82 38.98 38.24
CA ASP A 341 0.48 39.17 38.88
C ASP A 341 1.60 38.31 38.28
N GLY A 342 1.26 37.40 37.34
CA GLY A 342 2.20 36.49 36.70
C GLY A 342 2.58 35.27 37.56
N TYR A 343 1.96 35.08 38.71
CA TYR A 343 2.18 33.93 39.59
C TYR A 343 1.06 32.89 39.45
N PRO A 344 1.35 31.60 39.67
CA PRO A 344 0.33 30.57 39.61
C PRO A 344 -0.64 30.69 40.80
N ILE A 345 -1.92 30.44 40.53
CA ILE A 345 -2.93 30.28 41.59
C ILE A 345 -3.09 28.77 41.83
N GLU A 346 -2.91 28.36 43.07
CA GLU A 346 -3.13 26.97 43.51
C GLU A 346 -4.56 26.50 43.20
N PHE A 347 -4.77 25.18 43.14
CA PHE A 347 -6.09 24.63 42.81
C PHE A 347 -7.12 24.84 43.93
N GLY A 348 -8.39 24.94 43.55
CA GLY A 348 -9.53 25.05 44.46
C GLY A 348 -9.77 26.45 45.04
N TYR A 349 -9.37 27.51 44.35
CA TYR A 349 -9.74 28.90 44.67
C TYR A 349 -10.82 29.40 43.71
N PHE A 350 -11.77 30.19 44.21
CA PHE A 350 -12.63 30.99 43.36
C PHE A 350 -11.81 32.07 42.66
N VAL A 351 -12.06 32.26 41.37
CA VAL A 351 -11.41 33.29 40.57
C VAL A 351 -12.41 34.25 39.95
N THR A 352 -11.98 35.48 39.75
CA THR A 352 -12.73 36.52 39.03
C THR A 352 -11.88 37.16 37.95
N LEU A 353 -12.52 37.93 37.06
CA LEU A 353 -11.87 38.67 35.99
C LEU A 353 -11.46 40.06 36.44
N GLU A 354 -10.24 40.44 36.08
CA GLU A 354 -9.79 41.82 36.04
C GLU A 354 -9.33 42.12 34.61
N LYS A 355 -10.21 42.75 33.83
CA LYS A 355 -10.11 42.85 32.37
C LYS A 355 -10.09 41.45 31.72
N ASP A 356 -8.99 41.10 31.06
CA ASP A 356 -8.74 39.84 30.34
C ASP A 356 -7.91 38.84 31.16
N LYS A 357 -7.57 39.17 32.41
CA LYS A 357 -6.76 38.35 33.32
C LYS A 357 -7.56 37.90 34.53
N VAL A 358 -7.02 36.93 35.26
CA VAL A 358 -7.65 36.38 36.47
C VAL A 358 -6.88 36.71 37.74
N ARG A 359 -7.64 36.82 38.83
CA ARG A 359 -7.14 36.86 40.21
C ARG A 359 -8.06 36.05 41.12
N ILE A 360 -7.61 35.76 42.33
CA ILE A 360 -8.44 35.18 43.38
C ILE A 360 -9.62 36.13 43.65
N ALA A 361 -10.83 35.57 43.66
CA ALA A 361 -12.06 36.30 43.95
C ALA A 361 -12.22 36.54 45.46
N THR A 362 -13.01 37.54 45.81
CA THR A 362 -13.37 37.87 47.19
C THR A 362 -14.88 37.92 47.33
N GLY A 363 -15.40 37.92 48.56
CA GLY A 363 -16.83 38.10 48.83
C GLY A 363 -17.42 39.46 48.42
N GLN A 364 -16.60 40.39 47.89
CA GLN A 364 -17.05 41.67 47.33
C GLN A 364 -17.16 41.65 45.80
N ASP A 365 -16.72 40.58 45.14
CA ASP A 365 -16.77 40.46 43.70
C ASP A 365 -18.17 40.03 43.24
N ASP A 366 -18.79 40.85 42.40
CA ASP A 366 -20.14 40.60 41.87
C ASP A 366 -20.16 39.47 40.83
N TYR A 367 -19.00 39.16 40.25
CA TYR A 367 -18.84 38.14 39.22
C TYR A 367 -17.75 37.14 39.61
N ILE A 368 -18.10 35.86 39.57
CA ILE A 368 -17.18 34.75 39.78
C ILE A 368 -17.06 34.00 38.47
N LEU A 369 -15.85 33.98 37.91
CA LEU A 369 -15.57 33.35 36.62
C LEU A 369 -15.60 31.82 36.75
N GLY A 370 -14.94 31.28 37.77
CA GLY A 370 -14.67 29.86 37.87
C GLY A 370 -13.90 29.47 39.12
N ILE A 371 -13.43 28.23 39.13
CA ILE A 371 -12.55 27.67 40.17
C ILE A 371 -11.26 27.20 39.52
N SER A 372 -10.10 27.48 40.11
CA SER A 372 -8.82 26.95 39.63
C SER A 372 -8.83 25.41 39.63
N SER A 373 -8.73 24.80 38.44
CA SER A 373 -8.93 23.37 38.21
C SER A 373 -7.61 22.62 38.00
N ALA A 374 -7.49 21.47 38.65
CA ALA A 374 -6.31 20.61 38.55
C ALA A 374 -6.38 19.60 37.40
N ARG A 375 -7.58 19.20 36.98
CA ARG A 375 -7.78 18.06 36.08
C ARG A 375 -9.06 18.23 35.24
N PRO A 376 -9.08 19.21 34.32
CA PRO A 376 -10.22 19.42 33.43
C PRO A 376 -10.44 18.24 32.48
N ALA A 377 -11.71 17.95 32.19
CA ALA A 377 -12.13 17.01 31.16
C ALA A 377 -11.85 17.54 29.76
N PHE A 378 -12.07 18.84 29.57
CA PHE A 378 -11.76 19.59 28.37
C PHE A 378 -11.06 20.88 28.77
N LEU A 379 -9.92 21.16 28.16
CA LEU A 379 -9.14 22.38 28.40
C LEU A 379 -9.05 23.20 27.11
N ALA A 380 -9.75 24.33 27.09
CA ALA A 380 -9.70 25.28 26.00
C ALA A 380 -8.54 26.27 26.15
N ASP A 381 -8.15 26.87 25.02
CA ASP A 381 -7.14 27.93 24.91
C ASP A 381 -5.76 27.58 25.54
N SER A 382 -5.38 26.30 25.56
CA SER A 382 -4.10 25.81 26.11
C SER A 382 -2.89 26.00 25.19
N GLY A 383 -3.12 26.02 23.88
CA GLY A 383 -2.06 26.19 22.89
C GLY A 383 -1.02 25.06 22.90
N GLU A 384 -1.42 23.81 23.18
CA GLU A 384 -0.47 22.69 23.39
C GLU A 384 0.49 22.43 22.21
N LEU A 385 0.01 22.56 20.97
CA LEU A 385 0.77 22.09 19.79
C LEU A 385 1.69 23.15 19.18
N ARG A 386 1.42 24.44 19.43
CA ARG A 386 2.12 25.56 18.78
C ARG A 386 1.72 26.89 19.41
N TRP A 387 2.54 27.91 19.14
CA TRP A 387 2.18 29.30 19.41
C TRP A 387 0.82 29.64 18.78
N LYS A 388 -0.07 30.21 19.60
CA LYS A 388 -1.47 30.50 19.25
C LYS A 388 -1.61 31.26 17.93
N ASN A 389 -0.71 32.21 17.68
CA ASN A 389 -0.75 33.09 16.51
C ASN A 389 0.20 32.67 15.39
N LYS A 390 0.67 31.40 15.36
CA LYS A 390 1.57 30.92 14.31
C LYS A 390 1.01 31.15 12.90
N TYR A 391 -0.31 31.06 12.73
CA TYR A 391 -0.99 31.32 11.47
C TYR A 391 -1.86 32.55 11.57
N LEU A 392 -2.00 33.27 10.45
CA LEU A 392 -2.92 34.40 10.35
C LEU A 392 -4.36 33.92 10.47
N THR A 393 -5.17 34.72 11.14
CA THR A 393 -6.61 34.47 11.31
C THR A 393 -7.45 35.64 10.81
N THR A 394 -8.72 35.39 10.52
CA THR A 394 -9.73 36.43 10.33
C THR A 394 -9.98 37.18 11.65
N GLU A 395 -10.77 38.25 11.58
CA GLU A 395 -11.23 39.00 12.77
C GLU A 395 -12.07 38.14 13.75
N TRP A 396 -12.57 36.98 13.30
CA TRP A 396 -13.34 36.01 14.09
C TRP A 396 -12.53 34.79 14.55
N GLY A 397 -11.21 34.77 14.29
CA GLY A 397 -10.31 33.70 14.74
C GLY A 397 -10.19 32.49 13.82
N GLU A 398 -10.79 32.52 12.63
CA GLU A 398 -10.64 31.45 11.63
C GLU A 398 -9.27 31.53 10.95
N ILE A 399 -8.53 30.43 10.87
CA ILE A 399 -7.24 30.40 10.18
C ILE A 399 -7.43 30.71 8.69
N LEU A 400 -6.62 31.62 8.17
CA LEU A 400 -6.55 31.92 6.74
C LEU A 400 -5.74 30.85 6.01
N TYR A 401 -6.23 30.44 4.84
CA TYR A 401 -5.57 29.49 3.98
C TYR A 401 -5.32 30.08 2.59
N GLU A 402 -4.24 29.65 1.96
CA GLU A 402 -3.90 29.98 0.58
C GLU A 402 -3.67 28.72 -0.25
N ASN A 403 -3.94 28.83 -1.55
CA ASN A 403 -3.66 27.77 -2.51
C ASN A 403 -2.22 27.91 -3.00
N ILE A 404 -1.37 26.95 -2.63
CA ILE A 404 0.02 26.89 -3.08
C ILE A 404 0.12 25.90 -4.24
N SER A 405 0.70 26.35 -5.34
CA SER A 405 1.02 25.46 -6.46
C SER A 405 2.37 24.77 -6.21
N LEU A 406 2.33 23.46 -6.05
CA LEU A 406 3.51 22.63 -5.90
C LEU A 406 3.97 22.10 -7.26
N PRO A 407 5.27 22.20 -7.60
CA PRO A 407 5.80 21.64 -8.83
C PRO A 407 5.68 20.11 -8.83
N SER A 408 5.82 19.52 -10.02
CA SER A 408 5.95 18.07 -10.13
C SER A 408 7.20 17.57 -9.42
N ILE A 409 7.11 16.42 -8.77
CA ILE A 409 8.28 15.69 -8.24
C ILE A 409 8.81 14.81 -9.35
N LEU A 410 10.11 14.92 -9.63
CA LEU A 410 10.78 14.15 -10.67
C LEU A 410 11.66 13.06 -10.05
N ASP A 411 11.82 11.95 -10.76
CA ASP A 411 12.84 10.95 -10.43
C ASP A 411 14.25 11.44 -10.82
N ALA A 412 15.27 10.64 -10.49
CA ALA A 412 16.66 10.95 -10.80
C ALA A 412 16.95 11.09 -12.31
N THR A 413 16.03 10.62 -13.16
CA THR A 413 16.12 10.67 -14.63
C THR A 413 15.27 11.76 -15.26
N GLY A 414 14.52 12.53 -14.46
CA GLY A 414 13.68 13.64 -14.92
C GLY A 414 12.23 13.29 -15.25
N ASN A 415 11.76 12.05 -15.00
CA ASN A 415 10.35 11.69 -15.24
C ASN A 415 9.47 12.20 -14.10
N VAL A 416 8.26 12.66 -14.43
CA VAL A 416 7.28 13.10 -13.45
C VAL A 416 6.72 11.89 -12.69
N VAL A 417 7.03 11.81 -11.40
CA VAL A 417 6.53 10.76 -10.50
C VAL A 417 5.29 11.23 -9.75
N VAL A 418 5.27 12.52 -9.40
CA VAL A 418 4.09 13.18 -8.82
C VAL A 418 3.79 14.41 -9.66
N PRO A 419 2.59 14.54 -10.24
CA PRO A 419 2.26 15.67 -11.07
C PRO A 419 2.20 16.96 -10.26
N LYS A 420 2.33 18.09 -10.97
CA LYS A 420 2.07 19.41 -10.40
C LYS A 420 0.68 19.43 -9.76
N ARG A 421 0.58 19.96 -8.55
CA ARG A 421 -0.69 20.01 -7.80
C ARG A 421 -0.86 21.33 -7.07
N THR A 422 -2.07 21.54 -6.57
CA THR A 422 -2.40 22.69 -5.72
C THR A 422 -2.78 22.17 -4.35
N GLU A 423 -2.19 22.74 -3.31
CA GLU A 423 -2.43 22.37 -1.92
C GLU A 423 -2.92 23.59 -1.13
N LEU A 424 -3.94 23.39 -0.31
CA LEU A 424 -4.43 24.41 0.61
C LEU A 424 -3.57 24.41 1.88
N ARG A 425 -2.88 25.51 2.18
CA ARG A 425 -1.99 25.63 3.34
C ARG A 425 -2.34 26.83 4.21
N PRO A 426 -2.15 26.75 5.53
CA PRO A 426 -2.38 27.88 6.40
C PRO A 426 -1.35 28.98 6.13
N VAL A 427 -1.79 30.23 6.14
CA VAL A 427 -0.92 31.39 5.92
C VAL A 427 -0.13 31.67 7.19
N LEU A 428 1.20 31.67 7.08
CA LEU A 428 2.10 31.90 8.22
C LEU A 428 2.02 33.35 8.69
N ASN A 429 1.97 33.56 10.00
CA ASN A 429 2.07 34.89 10.57
C ASN A 429 3.51 35.42 10.45
N PRO A 430 3.75 36.61 9.86
CA PRO A 430 5.09 37.21 9.77
C PRO A 430 5.80 37.40 11.11
N ASP A 431 5.05 37.52 12.20
CA ASP A 431 5.60 37.67 13.56
C ASP A 431 6.07 36.32 14.15
N TRP A 432 5.79 35.19 13.49
CA TRP A 432 6.26 33.89 13.94
C TRP A 432 7.73 33.69 13.60
N ASP A 433 8.53 33.37 14.62
CA ASP A 433 9.95 33.06 14.51
C ASP A 433 10.20 31.56 14.77
N ALA A 434 10.79 30.88 13.79
CA ALA A 434 11.14 29.47 13.88
C ALA A 434 12.32 29.18 14.83
N ALA A 435 13.12 30.19 15.17
CA ALA A 435 14.29 30.04 16.05
C ALA A 435 13.90 30.06 17.54
N LEU A 436 12.71 30.53 17.88
CA LEU A 436 12.22 30.56 19.25
C LEU A 436 11.59 29.22 19.63
N GLU A 437 12.04 28.66 20.76
CA GLU A 437 11.40 27.51 21.36
C GLU A 437 10.04 27.90 21.95
N TYR A 438 8.98 27.18 21.57
CA TYR A 438 7.64 27.44 22.06
C TYR A 438 7.35 26.63 23.33
N GLN A 439 6.93 27.32 24.38
CA GLN A 439 6.38 26.70 25.59
C GLN A 439 4.86 26.84 25.60
N PRO A 440 4.10 25.72 25.71
CA PRO A 440 2.65 25.76 25.80
C PRO A 440 2.19 26.41 27.10
N ARG A 441 0.96 26.93 27.13
CA ARG A 441 0.43 27.67 28.29
C ARG A 441 0.41 26.82 29.54
N SER A 442 0.10 25.54 29.41
CA SER A 442 0.11 24.56 30.49
C SER A 442 1.48 24.42 31.20
N SER A 443 2.57 24.86 30.56
CA SER A 443 3.92 24.83 31.12
C SER A 443 4.40 26.18 31.64
N ARG A 444 3.56 27.23 31.60
CA ARG A 444 3.92 28.60 32.00
C ARG A 444 3.21 28.98 33.30
N PRO A 445 3.94 29.47 34.33
CA PRO A 445 3.40 29.70 35.67
C PRO A 445 2.29 30.77 35.70
N GLU A 446 2.29 31.71 34.77
CA GLU A 446 1.29 32.76 34.66
C GLU A 446 -0.03 32.29 34.05
N TRP A 447 -0.14 31.03 33.59
CA TRP A 447 -1.37 30.48 32.99
C TRP A 447 -1.97 29.37 33.84
N ILE A 448 -3.27 29.44 34.08
CA ILE A 448 -3.98 28.48 34.94
C ILE A 448 -5.28 28.03 34.28
N ALA A 449 -5.62 26.75 34.46
CA ALA A 449 -6.91 26.21 34.03
C ALA A 449 -8.01 26.64 35.01
N ILE A 450 -9.04 27.32 34.50
CA ILE A 450 -10.21 27.72 35.27
C ILE A 450 -11.39 26.86 34.88
N GLY A 451 -11.86 26.04 35.81
CA GLY A 451 -13.09 25.27 35.66
C GLY A 451 -14.29 26.21 35.66
N LEU A 452 -14.96 26.30 34.51
CA LEU A 452 -16.11 27.17 34.25
C LEU A 452 -17.44 26.45 34.48
N LEU A 453 -17.42 25.12 34.47
CA LEU A 453 -18.59 24.27 34.63
C LEU A 453 -18.17 22.88 35.08
N GLY A 454 -18.88 22.29 36.04
CA GLY A 454 -18.72 20.88 36.40
C GLY A 454 -18.68 20.63 37.90
N LYS A 455 -18.24 19.43 38.29
CA LYS A 455 -18.03 19.07 39.69
C LYS A 455 -16.59 19.37 40.08
N LEU A 456 -16.37 20.42 40.84
CA LEU A 456 -15.04 20.94 41.15
C LEU A 456 -14.75 20.83 42.65
N LEU A 457 -13.54 20.42 42.97
CA LEU A 457 -13.03 20.47 44.33
C LEU A 457 -12.62 21.90 44.64
N ILE A 458 -13.03 22.39 45.80
CA ILE A 458 -12.73 23.74 46.25
C ILE A 458 -12.30 23.72 47.71
N ARG A 459 -11.38 24.62 48.05
CA ARG A 459 -10.96 24.89 49.43
C ARG A 459 -12.11 25.56 50.17
N ASP A 460 -12.31 25.22 51.44
CA ASP A 460 -13.34 25.83 52.28
C ASP A 460 -12.84 26.17 53.69
N ASP A 461 -13.50 27.14 54.32
CA ASP A 461 -13.19 27.58 55.68
C ASP A 461 -13.74 26.67 56.78
N GLY A 462 -14.36 25.54 56.41
CA GLY A 462 -14.98 24.56 57.30
C GLY A 462 -16.45 24.84 57.62
N SER A 463 -17.01 25.98 57.19
CA SER A 463 -18.40 26.34 57.47
C SER A 463 -19.41 25.75 56.48
N CYS A 464 -18.96 25.31 55.30
CA CYS A 464 -19.83 24.80 54.26
C CYS A 464 -20.48 23.46 54.65
N GLU A 465 -21.77 23.30 54.37
CA GLU A 465 -22.54 22.11 54.69
C GLU A 465 -22.99 21.41 53.40
N VAL A 466 -22.90 20.08 53.37
CA VAL A 466 -23.47 19.28 52.28
C VAL A 466 -24.95 19.61 52.14
N ASN A 467 -25.42 19.76 50.90
CA ASN A 467 -26.77 20.27 50.57
C ASN A 467 -27.01 21.75 50.86
N GLY A 468 -25.99 22.49 51.32
CA GLY A 468 -26.00 23.95 51.43
C GLY A 468 -25.49 24.65 50.17
N TYR A 469 -25.22 25.95 50.31
CA TYR A 469 -24.59 26.77 49.28
C TYR A 469 -23.34 27.43 49.83
N CYS A 470 -22.42 27.78 48.94
CA CYS A 470 -21.20 28.51 49.28
C CYS A 470 -20.91 29.64 48.29
N MET A 471 -20.18 30.63 48.78
CA MET A 471 -19.64 31.77 48.04
C MET A 471 -18.19 32.01 48.49
N PRO A 472 -17.36 32.75 47.73
CA PRO A 472 -16.02 33.13 48.19
C PRO A 472 -16.08 34.02 49.43
N ASN A 473 -15.20 33.75 50.39
CA ASN A 473 -14.89 34.69 51.46
C ASN A 473 -13.80 35.70 51.01
N GLY A 474 -13.20 36.44 51.96
CA GLY A 474 -12.12 37.40 51.66
C GLY A 474 -10.81 36.78 51.15
N GLU A 475 -10.63 35.46 51.28
CA GLU A 475 -9.45 34.71 50.83
C GLU A 475 -9.71 33.91 49.54
N GLY A 476 -10.92 34.02 48.96
CA GLY A 476 -11.32 33.30 47.76
C GLY A 476 -11.53 31.80 47.93
N ILE A 477 -11.67 31.34 49.17
CA ILE A 477 -12.11 29.98 49.49
C ILE A 477 -13.61 29.99 49.81
N ALA A 478 -14.24 28.82 49.77
CA ALA A 478 -15.66 28.68 50.04
C ALA A 478 -16.00 28.95 51.51
N THR A 479 -17.05 29.75 51.72
CA THR A 479 -17.71 29.95 53.00
C THR A 479 -19.22 29.74 52.85
N LYS A 480 -19.89 29.36 53.95
CA LYS A 480 -21.32 29.10 53.99
C LYS A 480 -22.10 30.33 53.54
N ALA A 481 -23.00 30.13 52.58
CA ALA A 481 -23.86 31.17 52.07
C ALA A 481 -25.31 30.67 51.96
N LYS A 482 -26.26 31.61 51.90
CA LYS A 482 -27.68 31.29 51.67
C LYS A 482 -27.95 30.94 50.20
N GLN A 483 -27.08 31.39 49.31
CA GLN A 483 -27.14 31.25 47.85
C GLN A 483 -25.71 31.10 47.31
N GLY A 484 -25.57 30.70 46.05
CA GLY A 484 -24.27 30.48 45.43
C GLY A 484 -24.16 29.09 44.81
N TYR A 485 -22.99 28.46 44.99
CA TYR A 485 -22.67 27.15 44.41
C TYR A 485 -23.09 26.02 45.33
N ARG A 486 -23.72 24.99 44.75
CA ARG A 486 -24.26 23.86 45.49
C ARG A 486 -23.13 22.98 46.02
N VAL A 487 -23.11 22.75 47.32
CA VAL A 487 -22.19 21.80 47.96
C VAL A 487 -22.75 20.39 47.81
N LEU A 488 -22.01 19.53 47.08
CA LEU A 488 -22.39 18.15 46.80
C LEU A 488 -21.87 17.19 47.85
N ASP A 489 -20.63 17.38 48.29
CA ASP A 489 -19.95 16.49 49.23
C ASP A 489 -18.85 17.23 49.99
N ARG A 490 -18.44 16.67 51.14
CA ARG A 490 -17.26 17.12 51.89
C ARG A 490 -16.18 16.05 51.75
N THR A 491 -15.12 16.36 51.03
CA THR A 491 -14.04 15.41 50.73
C THR A 491 -12.93 15.47 51.77
N ASP A 492 -12.77 16.59 52.48
CA ASP A 492 -11.84 16.74 53.61
C ASP A 492 -12.30 17.86 54.58
N THR A 493 -11.53 18.10 55.64
CA THR A 493 -11.75 19.12 56.67
C THR A 493 -11.86 20.52 56.09
N ASN A 494 -11.08 20.82 55.06
CA ASN A 494 -11.02 22.13 54.38
C ASN A 494 -11.20 21.99 52.85
N GLN A 495 -11.90 20.94 52.41
CA GLN A 495 -12.19 20.70 51.01
C GLN A 495 -13.60 20.17 50.83
N ILE A 496 -14.31 20.76 49.88
CA ILE A 496 -15.65 20.34 49.48
C ILE A 496 -15.71 20.13 47.97
N LEU A 497 -16.65 19.30 47.53
CA LEU A 497 -17.02 19.15 46.13
C LEU A 497 -18.25 20.02 45.85
N VAL A 498 -18.15 20.92 44.87
CA VAL A 498 -19.25 21.78 44.46
C VAL A 498 -19.69 21.47 43.04
N LEU A 499 -20.97 21.68 42.76
CA LEU A 499 -21.46 21.82 41.39
C LEU A 499 -21.32 23.29 41.00
N PHE A 500 -20.31 23.59 40.19
CA PHE A 500 -20.09 24.92 39.66
C PHE A 500 -20.84 25.12 38.34
N ASN A 501 -21.58 26.22 38.24
CA ASN A 501 -22.27 26.70 37.04
C ASN A 501 -22.16 28.22 36.96
N SER A 502 -22.12 28.82 35.78
CA SER A 502 -21.80 30.25 35.60
C SER A 502 -22.81 31.25 36.21
N VAL A 503 -23.95 30.77 36.73
CA VAL A 503 -24.98 31.59 37.38
C VAL A 503 -25.26 31.02 38.77
N PRO A 504 -24.82 31.70 39.85
CA PRO A 504 -25.24 31.31 41.20
C PRO A 504 -26.77 31.40 41.28
N VAL A 505 -27.41 30.40 41.88
CA VAL A 505 -28.88 30.38 42.01
C VAL A 505 -29.31 31.59 42.83
N ASN A 506 -29.80 32.63 42.16
CA ASN A 506 -30.27 33.86 42.78
C ASN A 506 -31.75 33.69 43.11
N SER A 507 -32.06 33.18 44.30
CA SER A 507 -33.46 33.03 44.71
C SER A 507 -34.06 34.32 45.33
N SER A 508 -33.42 35.48 45.18
CA SER A 508 -33.82 36.68 45.93
C SER A 508 -34.03 37.99 45.16
N ASN A 509 -33.71 38.13 43.87
CA ASN A 509 -33.86 39.45 43.23
C ASN A 509 -35.31 39.90 43.11
N HIS A 510 -36.26 39.01 42.80
CA HIS A 510 -37.66 39.43 42.68
C HIS A 510 -38.24 39.98 43.97
N ILE A 511 -37.85 39.49 45.15
CA ILE A 511 -38.43 40.01 46.40
C ILE A 511 -37.94 41.44 46.67
N GLU A 512 -36.67 41.71 46.38
CA GLU A 512 -36.06 43.02 46.61
C GLU A 512 -36.46 44.04 45.53
N ASP A 513 -36.56 43.60 44.27
CA ASP A 513 -37.09 44.38 43.16
C ASP A 513 -38.60 44.66 43.34
N LEU A 514 -39.38 43.70 43.82
CA LEU A 514 -40.79 43.91 44.16
C LEU A 514 -40.96 44.84 45.36
N LYS A 515 -40.03 44.84 46.32
CA LYS A 515 -40.02 45.81 47.44
C LYS A 515 -39.70 47.21 46.96
N LYS A 516 -38.66 47.39 46.13
CA LYS A 516 -38.33 48.67 45.50
C LYS A 516 -39.48 49.20 44.64
N LEU A 517 -40.10 48.33 43.86
CA LEU A 517 -41.26 48.67 43.04
C LEU A 517 -42.45 49.10 43.91
N ALA A 518 -42.66 48.45 45.06
CA ALA A 518 -43.70 48.82 46.02
C ALA A 518 -43.41 50.16 46.72
N GLU A 519 -42.16 50.43 47.10
CA GLU A 519 -41.73 51.72 47.65
C GLU A 519 -41.92 52.86 46.65
N LEU A 520 -41.57 52.65 45.37
CA LEU A 520 -41.79 53.64 44.31
C LEU A 520 -43.28 53.93 44.09
N LYS A 521 -44.15 52.92 44.26
CA LYS A 521 -45.60 53.12 44.25
C LYS A 521 -46.07 53.94 45.45
N GLU A 522 -45.62 53.61 46.66
CA GLU A 522 -45.98 54.34 47.89
C GLU A 522 -45.49 55.79 47.89
N GLN A 523 -44.35 56.06 47.26
CA GLN A 523 -43.81 57.41 47.06
C GLN A 523 -44.49 58.20 45.93
N GLY A 524 -45.45 57.58 45.20
CA GLY A 524 -46.22 58.22 44.14
C GLY A 524 -45.47 58.36 42.80
N HIS A 525 -44.33 57.68 42.64
CA HIS A 525 -43.55 57.68 41.40
C HIS A 525 -44.12 56.76 40.31
N LEU A 526 -45.07 55.89 40.65
CA LEU A 526 -45.75 54.98 39.74
C LEU A 526 -47.27 55.06 39.94
N SER A 527 -48.03 55.08 38.84
CA SER A 527 -49.48 54.87 38.90
C SER A 527 -49.84 53.40 39.20
N GLU A 528 -51.08 53.15 39.62
CA GLU A 528 -51.59 51.81 39.91
C GLU A 528 -51.44 50.85 38.71
N GLU A 529 -51.61 51.38 37.49
CA GLU A 529 -51.50 50.65 36.22
C GLU A 529 -50.04 50.29 35.91
N GLU A 530 -49.11 51.25 36.05
CA GLU A 530 -47.68 51.06 35.80
C GLU A 530 -47.05 50.10 36.80
N PHE A 531 -47.41 50.21 38.09
CA PHE A 531 -46.98 49.27 39.12
C PHE A 531 -47.41 47.84 38.78
N ARG A 532 -48.65 47.65 38.30
CA ARG A 532 -49.17 46.33 37.93
C ARG A 532 -48.42 45.73 36.74
N ILE A 533 -48.13 46.53 35.72
CA ILE A 533 -47.39 46.10 34.51
C ILE A 533 -45.96 45.71 34.87
N GLU A 534 -45.23 46.54 35.61
CA GLU A 534 -43.84 46.27 35.96
C GLU A 534 -43.72 45.11 36.96
N LYS A 535 -44.65 44.99 37.91
CA LYS A 535 -44.75 43.82 38.80
C LYS A 535 -44.93 42.53 38.01
N GLN A 536 -45.77 42.57 36.97
CA GLN A 536 -46.04 41.39 36.15
C GLN A 536 -44.87 41.03 35.22
N LYS A 537 -44.10 42.02 34.75
CA LYS A 537 -42.82 41.76 34.05
C LYS A 537 -41.80 41.10 34.98
N LEU A 538 -41.63 41.62 36.19
CA LEU A 538 -40.73 41.09 37.22
C LEU A 538 -41.11 39.67 37.69
N LEU A 539 -42.40 39.32 37.69
CA LEU A 539 -42.87 37.98 38.05
C LEU A 539 -42.76 36.98 36.88
N ASN A 540 -42.52 37.46 35.67
CA ASN A 540 -42.45 36.66 34.45
C ASN A 540 -41.03 36.57 33.85
N SER A 541 -40.08 37.38 34.33
CA SER A 541 -38.63 37.28 34.10
C SER A 541 -38.01 36.26 35.04
#